data_AF-A0A9P4PSA0-F1
#
_entry.id   AF-A0A9P4PSA0-F1
#
_cell.length_a   1.000
_cell.length_b   1.000
_cell.length_c   1.000
_cell.angle_alpha   90.00
_cell.angle_beta   90.00
_cell.angle_gamma   90.00
#
_symmetry.space_group_name_H-M   'P 1'
#
loop_
_entity.id
_entity.type
_entity.pdbx_description
1 polymer ?
#
loop_
_entity_poly.entity_id
_entity_poly.type
_entity_poly.pdbx_seq_one_letter_code
_entity_poly.pdbx_strand_id
1 'polypeptide(L)'
;HDKGIRQLLDSPRTQPLVVQYSSLAKRSENSSSRPRFCAAACHGVQLLVYSRSRKGVGVFRDVKTTTLPDFFETSVHSATRVFLGDYYKMYGAGTDSVAAVVKANLADKKAQFKNGIDVTTSFVVKDKTHRYFSG
;
A
#
# COMPACT_ATOMS: atom_id res chain seq x y z
N HIS A 1 0.26 -17.78 6.47
CA HIS A 1 1.19 -16.92 5.70
C HIS A 1 1.18 -17.35 4.25
N ASP A 2 0.69 -16.51 3.34
CA ASP A 2 1.05 -16.69 1.93
C ASP A 2 2.50 -16.24 1.78
N LYS A 3 3.42 -17.23 1.75
CA LYS A 3 4.86 -17.00 1.54
C LYS A 3 5.12 -16.13 0.29
N GLY A 4 4.19 -16.07 -0.65
CA GLY A 4 4.30 -15.28 -1.87
C GLY A 4 4.32 -13.77 -1.66
N ILE A 5 3.52 -13.20 -0.74
CA ILE A 5 3.44 -11.74 -0.61
C ILE A 5 4.72 -11.16 0.00
N ARG A 6 5.33 -11.83 0.99
CA ARG A 6 6.64 -11.41 1.52
C ARG A 6 7.75 -11.52 0.48
N GLN A 7 7.76 -12.58 -0.32
CA GLN A 7 8.68 -12.70 -1.45
C GLN A 7 8.51 -11.55 -2.45
N LEU A 8 7.28 -11.09 -2.68
CA LEU A 8 7.00 -9.96 -3.56
C LEU A 8 7.48 -8.63 -2.97
N LEU A 9 7.22 -8.39 -1.67
CA LEU A 9 7.63 -7.17 -0.97
C LEU A 9 9.14 -7.04 -0.86
N ASP A 10 9.82 -8.13 -0.52
CA ASP A 10 11.27 -8.17 -0.30
C ASP A 10 12.03 -8.39 -1.63
N SER A 11 11.34 -8.50 -2.77
CA SER A 11 11.96 -8.78 -4.07
C SER A 11 12.74 -7.57 -4.61
N PRO A 12 14.07 -7.71 -4.82
CA PRO A 12 14.89 -6.66 -5.42
C PRO A 12 14.58 -6.45 -6.91
N ARG A 13 13.81 -7.35 -7.54
CA ARG A 13 13.39 -7.23 -8.94
C ARG A 13 12.04 -6.54 -9.09
N THR A 14 11.13 -6.75 -8.13
CA THR A 14 9.77 -6.21 -8.20
C THR A 14 9.75 -4.71 -7.92
N GLN A 15 10.48 -4.26 -6.90
CA GLN A 15 10.48 -2.84 -6.50
C GLN A 15 10.94 -1.89 -7.63
N PRO A 16 12.03 -2.18 -8.41
CA PRO A 16 12.40 -1.36 -9.56
C PRO A 16 11.34 -1.32 -10.66
N LEU A 17 10.63 -2.43 -10.91
CA LEU A 17 9.56 -2.47 -11.90
C LEU A 17 8.37 -1.60 -11.47
N VAL A 18 8.01 -1.62 -10.18
CA VAL A 18 6.98 -0.75 -9.62
C VAL A 18 7.40 0.72 -9.75
N VAL A 19 8.67 1.04 -9.48
CA VAL A 19 9.22 2.38 -9.69
C VAL A 19 9.08 2.82 -11.14
N GLN A 20 9.49 1.97 -12.08
CA GLN A 20 9.40 2.28 -13.50
C GLN A 20 7.94 2.45 -13.96
N TYR A 21 7.03 1.60 -13.47
CA TYR A 21 5.62 1.67 -13.84
C TYR A 21 4.91 2.90 -13.25
N SER A 22 5.30 3.33 -12.04
CA SER A 22 4.67 4.46 -11.34
C SER A 22 4.71 5.76 -12.15
N SER A 23 5.82 6.02 -12.87
CA SER A 23 5.94 7.22 -13.71
C SER A 23 4.96 7.21 -14.88
N LEU A 24 4.66 6.02 -15.43
CA LEU A 24 3.69 5.84 -16.50
C LEU A 24 2.24 6.02 -16.02
N ALA A 25 1.99 5.76 -14.73
CA ALA A 25 0.68 5.95 -14.11
C ALA A 25 0.41 7.42 -13.75
N LYS A 26 1.41 8.31 -13.81
CA LYS A 26 1.20 9.76 -13.56
C LYS A 26 0.20 10.33 -14.57
N ARG A 27 -0.74 11.15 -14.10
CA ARG A 27 -1.66 11.86 -14.99
C ARG A 27 -0.87 12.94 -15.71
N SER A 28 -0.84 12.84 -17.02
CA SER A 28 -0.36 13.87 -17.92
C SER A 28 -1.49 14.15 -18.91
N GLU A 29 -1.87 15.41 -19.02
CA GLU A 29 -2.94 15.89 -19.90
C GLU A 29 -2.51 15.82 -21.37
N ASN A 30 -1.19 15.81 -21.64
CA ASN A 30 -0.62 15.88 -22.98
C ASN A 30 -0.05 14.54 -23.47
N SER A 31 -0.44 13.41 -22.85
CA SER A 31 0.07 12.10 -23.24
C SER A 31 -0.77 11.48 -24.35
N SER A 32 -0.20 11.36 -25.56
CA SER A 32 -0.78 10.63 -26.71
C SER A 32 -0.78 9.10 -26.54
N SER A 33 -0.22 8.58 -25.45
CA SER A 33 -0.17 7.15 -25.14
C SER A 33 -1.36 6.67 -24.31
N ARG A 34 -1.71 5.37 -24.45
CA ARG A 34 -2.77 4.73 -23.68
C ARG A 34 -2.53 4.90 -22.17
N PRO A 35 -3.58 5.23 -21.38
CA PRO A 35 -3.43 5.44 -19.95
C PRO A 35 -3.00 4.15 -19.23
N ARG A 36 -2.04 4.28 -18.31
CA ARG A 36 -1.61 3.20 -17.41
C ARG A 36 -2.20 3.42 -16.03
N PHE A 37 -2.58 2.34 -15.35
CA PHE A 37 -3.28 2.37 -14.07
C PHE A 37 -2.57 1.49 -13.06
N CYS A 38 -2.51 1.94 -11.82
CA CYS A 38 -1.98 1.17 -10.70
C CYS A 38 -3.07 1.00 -9.65
N ALA A 39 -3.22 -0.20 -9.10
CA ALA A 39 -4.10 -0.46 -7.99
C ALA A 39 -3.38 -1.33 -6.96
N ALA A 40 -3.63 -1.08 -5.68
CA ALA A 40 -3.12 -1.89 -4.59
C ALA A 40 -4.19 -2.05 -3.52
N ALA A 41 -4.34 -3.26 -2.98
CA ALA A 41 -5.34 -3.56 -1.97
C ALA A 41 -4.70 -4.16 -0.72
N CYS A 42 -5.26 -3.85 0.46
CA CYS A 42 -4.91 -4.47 1.73
C CYS A 42 -3.39 -4.32 2.04
N HIS A 43 -2.63 -5.41 2.01
CA HIS A 43 -1.17 -5.42 2.22
C HIS A 43 -0.36 -5.02 0.98
N GLY A 44 -0.94 -5.10 -0.22
CA GLY A 44 -0.27 -4.77 -1.47
C GLY A 44 0.22 -3.31 -1.54
N VAL A 45 -0.36 -2.43 -0.72
CA VAL A 45 0.07 -1.03 -0.61
C VAL A 45 1.48 -0.92 -0.02
N GLN A 46 1.92 -1.89 0.80
CA GLN A 46 3.29 -1.92 1.32
C GLN A 46 4.33 -2.07 0.21
N LEU A 47 4.01 -2.78 -0.89
CA LEU A 47 4.91 -2.90 -2.04
C LEU A 47 5.22 -1.53 -2.63
N LEU A 48 4.20 -0.68 -2.73
CA LEU A 48 4.33 0.67 -3.28
C LEU A 48 5.19 1.57 -2.38
N VAL A 49 5.11 1.35 -1.07
CA VAL A 49 5.89 2.09 -0.08
C VAL A 49 7.35 1.64 -0.03
N TYR A 50 7.60 0.33 -0.13
CA TYR A 50 8.97 -0.19 -0.20
C TYR A 50 9.65 0.10 -1.54
N SER A 51 8.87 0.29 -2.59
CA SER A 51 9.38 0.69 -3.91
C SER A 51 9.91 2.12 -3.90
N ARG A 52 11.22 2.25 -3.73
CA ARG A 52 11.94 3.52 -3.67
C ARG A 52 12.71 3.80 -4.96
N SER A 53 12.68 5.06 -5.38
CA SER A 53 13.56 5.54 -6.45
C SER A 53 15.03 5.46 -6.04
N ARG A 54 15.96 5.60 -7.00
CA ARG A 54 17.41 5.67 -6.71
C ARG A 54 17.80 6.77 -5.72
N LYS A 55 16.95 7.79 -5.53
CA LYS A 55 17.12 8.88 -4.55
C LYS A 55 16.59 8.53 -3.14
N GLY A 56 16.17 7.28 -2.91
CA GLY A 56 15.60 6.82 -1.64
C GLY A 56 14.16 7.29 -1.36
N VAL A 57 13.57 8.07 -2.28
CA VAL A 57 12.19 8.56 -2.15
C VAL A 57 11.22 7.50 -2.63
N GLY A 58 10.23 7.16 -1.79
CA GLY A 58 9.14 6.23 -2.14
C GLY A 58 8.32 6.78 -3.30
N VAL A 59 8.03 5.92 -4.28
CA VAL A 59 7.38 6.34 -5.54
C VAL A 59 5.93 6.79 -5.39
N PHE A 60 5.33 6.50 -4.24
CA PHE A 60 3.99 6.92 -3.84
C PHE A 60 4.01 7.85 -2.62
N ARG A 61 5.12 8.58 -2.37
CA ARG A 61 5.22 9.55 -1.27
C ARG A 61 4.17 10.67 -1.36
N ASP A 62 3.83 11.09 -2.58
CA ASP A 62 2.99 12.27 -2.84
C ASP A 62 1.54 11.92 -3.26
N VAL A 63 1.11 10.66 -3.13
CA VAL A 63 -0.26 10.26 -3.50
C VAL A 63 -1.23 10.22 -2.32
N LYS A 64 -2.53 10.32 -2.61
CA LYS A 64 -3.59 9.92 -1.69
C LYS A 64 -3.78 8.41 -1.72
N THR A 65 -3.90 7.80 -0.55
CA THR A 65 -3.99 6.33 -0.41
C THR A 65 -4.83 5.91 0.79
N THR A 66 -5.22 4.64 0.80
CA THR A 66 -5.75 3.89 1.94
C THR A 66 -5.05 2.53 2.01
N THR A 67 -5.22 1.84 3.12
CA THR A 67 -4.78 0.46 3.32
C THR A 67 -5.86 -0.33 4.05
N LEU A 68 -5.59 -1.59 4.36
CA LEU A 68 -6.32 -2.28 5.41
C LEU A 68 -6.33 -1.41 6.68
N PRO A 69 -7.49 -1.15 7.30
CA PRO A 69 -7.56 -0.40 8.55
C PRO A 69 -6.79 -1.11 9.66
N ASP A 70 -6.11 -0.33 10.52
CA ASP A 70 -5.39 -0.82 11.70
C ASP A 70 -6.27 -1.72 12.61
N PHE A 71 -7.58 -1.43 12.63
CA PHE A 71 -8.57 -2.19 13.38
C PHE A 71 -8.81 -3.59 12.81
N PHE A 72 -8.74 -3.81 11.50
CA PHE A 72 -8.83 -5.15 10.93
C PHE A 72 -7.61 -5.99 11.28
N GLU A 73 -6.42 -5.40 11.19
CA GLU A 73 -5.18 -6.08 11.56
C GLU A 73 -5.20 -6.48 13.04
N THR A 74 -5.72 -5.62 13.92
CA THR A 74 -5.80 -5.89 15.37
C THR A 74 -6.95 -6.82 15.75
N SER A 75 -8.14 -6.63 15.18
CA SER A 75 -9.36 -7.37 15.53
C SER A 75 -9.36 -8.77 14.96
N VAL A 76 -8.90 -8.97 13.71
CA VAL A 76 -8.80 -10.33 13.18
C VAL A 76 -7.58 -11.05 13.74
N HIS A 77 -6.46 -10.35 13.99
CA HIS A 77 -5.36 -10.95 14.76
C HIS A 77 -5.86 -11.43 16.12
N SER A 78 -6.57 -10.61 16.90
CA SER A 78 -7.08 -11.02 18.22
C SER A 78 -8.10 -12.16 18.16
N ALA A 79 -9.03 -12.12 17.18
CA ALA A 79 -10.08 -13.13 17.02
C ALA A 79 -9.53 -14.47 16.49
N THR A 80 -8.47 -14.44 15.68
CA THR A 80 -7.93 -15.65 15.03
C THR A 80 -6.61 -16.12 15.63
N ARG A 81 -6.00 -15.39 16.58
CA ARG A 81 -4.69 -15.73 17.17
C ARG A 81 -4.58 -17.16 17.67
N VAL A 82 -5.67 -17.68 18.24
CA VAL A 82 -5.73 -19.03 18.85
C VAL A 82 -5.78 -20.14 17.78
N PHE A 83 -6.25 -19.84 16.56
CA PHE A 83 -6.39 -20.81 15.45
C PHE A 83 -5.41 -20.59 14.29
N LEU A 84 -5.02 -19.34 14.02
CA LEU A 84 -4.18 -18.92 12.90
C LEU A 84 -2.85 -18.25 13.33
N GLY A 85 -2.62 -18.03 14.63
CA GLY A 85 -1.37 -17.43 15.13
C GLY A 85 -1.15 -15.99 14.65
N ASP A 86 0.07 -15.64 14.27
CA ASP A 86 0.48 -14.31 13.77
C ASP A 86 -0.01 -14.00 12.32
N TYR A 87 -1.05 -14.68 11.84
CA TYR A 87 -1.50 -14.67 10.45
C TYR A 87 -1.71 -13.28 9.82
N TYR A 88 -2.07 -12.29 10.65
CA TYR A 88 -2.35 -10.91 10.23
C TYR A 88 -1.15 -9.95 10.31
N LYS A 89 -0.05 -10.34 10.97
CA LYS A 89 1.16 -9.51 11.02
C LYS A 89 2.18 -10.01 10.02
N MET A 90 2.33 -9.27 8.92
CA MET A 90 3.16 -9.68 7.78
C MET A 90 4.64 -9.94 8.12
N TYR A 91 5.19 -9.26 9.14
CA TYR A 91 6.54 -9.49 9.63
C TYR A 91 6.58 -10.08 11.06
N GLY A 92 5.45 -10.59 11.57
CA GLY A 92 5.33 -11.25 12.87
C GLY A 92 5.00 -10.32 14.04
N ALA A 93 4.83 -10.91 15.23
CA ALA A 93 4.60 -10.14 16.45
C ALA A 93 5.72 -9.10 16.70
N GLY A 94 5.34 -7.86 17.03
CA GLY A 94 6.27 -6.75 17.31
C GLY A 94 6.57 -5.82 16.13
N THR A 95 6.06 -6.09 14.92
CA THR A 95 6.25 -5.18 13.78
C THR A 95 5.11 -4.17 13.62
N ASP A 96 5.42 -3.05 12.96
CA ASP A 96 4.47 -2.00 12.61
C ASP A 96 3.31 -2.55 11.76
N SER A 97 2.12 -1.97 11.96
CA SER A 97 0.95 -2.26 11.13
C SER A 97 1.15 -1.76 9.70
N VAL A 98 0.38 -2.31 8.76
CA VAL A 98 0.40 -1.85 7.37
C VAL A 98 0.16 -0.34 7.29
N ALA A 99 -0.85 0.17 8.00
CA ALA A 99 -1.17 1.58 7.95
C ALA A 99 -0.09 2.44 8.61
N ALA A 100 0.57 1.96 9.68
CA ALA A 100 1.70 2.66 10.29
C ALA A 100 2.87 2.80 9.30
N VAL A 101 3.25 1.70 8.64
CA VAL A 101 4.28 1.70 7.59
C VAL A 101 3.92 2.67 6.46
N VAL A 102 2.68 2.64 5.99
CA VAL A 102 2.23 3.53 4.91
C VAL A 102 2.24 4.99 5.35
N LYS A 103 1.64 5.33 6.50
CA LYS A 103 1.60 6.70 7.04
C LYS A 103 3.01 7.28 7.23
N ALA A 104 3.99 6.47 7.64
CA ALA A 104 5.37 6.90 7.84
C ALA A 104 6.09 7.28 6.54
N ASN A 105 5.60 6.85 5.38
CA ASN A 105 6.25 7.08 4.09
C ASN A 105 5.50 8.10 3.20
N LEU A 106 4.43 8.71 3.70
CA LEU A 106 3.71 9.80 3.06
C LEU A 106 4.35 11.16 3.41
N ALA A 107 4.32 12.11 2.47
CA ALA A 107 4.83 13.48 2.74
C ALA A 107 4.01 14.22 3.80
N ASP A 108 2.68 14.09 3.75
CA ASP A 108 1.71 14.59 4.70
C ASP A 108 0.64 13.52 4.97
N LYS A 109 0.89 12.71 6.01
CA LYS A 109 -0.01 11.64 6.43
C LYS A 109 -1.44 12.12 6.72
N LYS A 110 -1.66 13.36 7.17
CA LYS A 110 -2.99 13.87 7.51
C LYS A 110 -3.79 14.20 6.24
N ALA A 111 -3.13 14.81 5.26
CA ALA A 111 -3.78 15.16 4.01
C ALA A 111 -4.00 13.94 3.10
N GLN A 112 -3.05 13.00 3.11
CA GLN A 112 -2.94 11.95 2.10
C GLN A 112 -3.55 10.60 2.48
N PHE A 113 -3.44 10.19 3.74
CA PHE A 113 -4.02 8.93 4.19
C PHE A 113 -5.52 9.12 4.44
N LYS A 114 -6.34 8.19 3.92
CA LYS A 114 -7.78 8.12 4.20
C LYS A 114 -8.12 6.74 4.74
N ASN A 115 -9.08 6.68 5.65
CA ASN A 115 -9.60 5.46 6.22
C ASN A 115 -11.13 5.48 6.22
N GLY A 116 -11.74 4.32 6.04
CA GLY A 116 -13.15 4.08 6.33
C GLY A 116 -13.33 3.75 7.81
N ILE A 117 -14.42 4.24 8.40
CA ILE A 117 -14.83 3.87 9.77
C ILE A 117 -15.63 2.56 9.74
N ASP A 118 -16.35 2.33 8.65
CA ASP A 118 -17.11 1.12 8.43
C ASP A 118 -16.21 0.03 7.85
N VAL A 119 -16.03 -1.02 8.64
CA VAL A 119 -15.23 -2.20 8.34
C VAL A 119 -16.01 -3.25 7.53
N THR A 120 -17.30 -3.05 7.33
CA THR A 120 -18.18 -3.97 6.59
C THR A 120 -18.40 -3.55 5.14
N THR A 121 -17.96 -2.35 4.76
CA THR A 121 -18.09 -1.80 3.41
C THR A 121 -16.74 -1.60 2.73
N SER A 122 -16.71 -1.79 1.42
CA SER A 122 -15.54 -1.53 0.60
C SER A 122 -15.17 -0.05 0.65
N PHE A 123 -13.91 0.25 0.99
CA PHE A 123 -13.38 1.60 1.03
C PHE A 123 -12.28 1.78 0.00
N VAL A 124 -12.53 2.60 -1.02
CA VAL A 124 -11.57 2.84 -2.12
C VAL A 124 -11.15 4.29 -2.18
N VAL A 125 -9.85 4.55 -2.26
CA VAL A 125 -9.27 5.87 -2.47
C VAL A 125 -8.69 5.96 -3.87
N LYS A 126 -9.07 7.04 -4.56
CA LYS A 126 -8.53 7.42 -5.86
C LYS A 126 -7.60 8.61 -5.70
N ASP A 127 -6.39 8.50 -6.23
CA ASP A 127 -5.48 9.64 -6.28
C ASP A 127 -5.83 10.61 -7.42
N LYS A 128 -5.55 11.90 -7.20
CA LYS A 128 -5.82 12.96 -8.20
C LYS A 128 -4.64 13.19 -9.15
N THR A 129 -3.43 12.84 -8.76
CA THR A 129 -2.19 13.13 -9.50
C THR A 129 -1.71 11.95 -10.33
N HIS A 130 -2.00 10.74 -9.86
CA HIS A 130 -1.72 9.47 -10.50
C HIS A 130 -3.03 8.77 -10.83
N ARG A 131 -3.00 7.90 -11.84
CA ARG A 131 -4.05 6.93 -12.14
C ARG A 131 -3.94 5.75 -11.17
N TYR A 132 -4.00 6.07 -9.88
CA TYR A 132 -3.78 5.17 -8.77
C TYR A 132 -5.05 4.99 -7.93
N PHE A 133 -5.31 3.73 -7.56
CA PHE A 133 -6.42 3.32 -6.69
C PHE A 133 -5.89 2.49 -5.53
N SER A 134 -6.49 2.66 -4.35
CA SER A 134 -6.20 1.83 -3.18
C SER A 134 -7.44 1.42 -2.44
N GLY A 135 -7.39 0.27 -1.76
CA GLY A 135 -8.46 -0.28 -0.93
C GLY A 135 -7.96 -1.30 0.07
#